data_AF-A0A1U9N727-F1
#
_entry.id   AF-A0A1U9N727-F1
#
_cell.length_a   1.000
_cell.length_b   1.000
_cell.length_c   1.000
_cell.angle_alpha   90.00
_cell.angle_beta   90.00
_cell.angle_gamma   90.00
#
_symmetry.space_group_name_H-M   'P 1'
#
loop_
_entity.id
_entity.type
_entity.pdbx_description
1 polymer ?
#
loop_
_entity_poly.entity_id
_entity_poly.type
_entity_poly.pdbx_seq_one_letter_code
_entity_poly.pdbx_strand_id
1 'polypeptide(L)'
;MKPVTTKEARLVARASADVQELIKCAAELSGATISQFIVDAAVTKANALIDSMNSIKLSLQSANALFDALENPPAPNSSLLAAADRYKRKRENYENRIIGQRHSPT
;
A
#
# COMPACT_ATOMS: atom_id res chain seq x y z
N MET A 1 7.17 28.16 -18.83
CA MET A 1 6.82 27.23 -17.74
C MET A 1 5.31 27.22 -17.61
N LYS A 2 4.62 26.12 -17.92
CA LYS A 2 3.16 26.04 -17.72
C LYS A 2 2.90 25.97 -16.21
N PRO A 3 1.97 26.74 -15.63
CA PRO A 3 1.65 26.58 -14.23
C PRO A 3 1.11 25.16 -14.03
N VAL A 4 1.73 24.41 -13.12
CA VAL A 4 1.16 23.17 -12.60
C VAL A 4 -0.12 23.60 -11.89
N THR A 5 -1.26 23.40 -12.55
CA THR A 5 -2.56 23.54 -11.91
C THR A 5 -2.74 22.34 -11.00
N THR A 6 -2.24 22.45 -9.77
CA THR A 6 -2.52 21.50 -8.69
C THR A 6 -4.03 21.49 -8.52
N LYS A 7 -4.68 20.40 -8.91
CA LYS A 7 -6.12 20.25 -8.81
C LYS A 7 -6.44 20.12 -7.32
N GLU A 8 -6.86 21.22 -6.69
CA GLU A 8 -7.19 21.23 -5.26
C GLU A 8 -8.41 20.33 -5.00
N ALA A 9 -8.21 19.29 -4.18
CA ALA A 9 -9.28 18.41 -3.73
C ALA A 9 -9.73 18.86 -2.33
N ARG A 10 -11.04 19.14 -2.17
CA ARG A 10 -11.62 19.53 -0.87
C ARG A 10 -11.97 18.29 -0.06
N LEU A 11 -11.39 18.18 1.14
CA LEU A 11 -11.78 17.19 2.14
C LEU A 11 -12.94 17.76 2.98
N VAL A 12 -14.02 16.98 3.13
CA VAL A 12 -15.20 17.38 3.93
C VAL A 12 -15.51 16.26 4.91
N ALA A 13 -15.54 16.58 6.20
CA ALA A 13 -15.92 15.66 7.27
C ALA A 13 -16.91 16.35 8.21
N ARG A 14 -17.86 15.58 8.77
CA ARG A 14 -18.77 16.05 9.81
C ARG A 14 -18.21 15.64 11.16
N ALA A 15 -18.30 16.55 12.13
CA ALA A 15 -17.91 16.33 13.51
C ALA A 15 -19.00 16.88 14.43
N SER A 16 -19.07 16.37 15.67
CA SER A 16 -19.89 16.97 16.72
C SER A 16 -19.25 18.27 17.22
N ALA A 17 -20.03 19.09 17.94
CA ALA A 17 -19.53 20.32 18.55
C ALA A 17 -18.33 20.07 19.48
N ASP A 18 -18.41 19.02 20.31
CA ASP A 18 -17.34 18.65 21.24
C ASP A 18 -16.03 18.31 20.52
N VAL A 19 -16.12 17.60 19.39
CA VAL A 19 -14.94 17.26 18.56
C VAL A 19 -14.36 18.53 17.92
N GLN A 20 -15.21 19.45 17.47
CA GLN A 20 -14.75 20.71 16.89
C GLN A 20 -14.00 21.58 17.93
N GLU A 21 -14.52 21.68 19.16
CA GLU A 21 -13.86 22.40 20.26
C GLU A 21 -12.52 21.76 20.63
N LEU A 22 -12.46 20.43 20.73
CA LEU A 22 -11.22 19.70 20.98
C LEU A 22 -10.15 20.00 19.91
N ILE A 23 -10.52 19.91 18.63
CA ILE A 23 -9.60 20.18 17.52
C ILE A 23 -9.17 21.64 17.51
N LYS A 24 -10.08 22.58 17.80
CA LYS A 24 -9.77 24.00 17.88
C LYS A 24 -8.73 24.28 18.96
N CYS A 25 -8.92 23.75 20.17
CA CYS A 25 -7.96 23.88 21.25
C CYS A 25 -6.58 23.30 20.88
N ALA A 26 -6.56 22.10 20.26
CA ALA A 26 -5.30 21.49 19.81
C ALA A 26 -4.58 22.32 18.73
N ALA A 27 -5.33 22.88 17.78
CA ALA A 27 -4.79 23.75 16.73
C ALA A 27 -4.21 25.05 17.31
N GLU A 28 -4.90 25.66 18.28
CA GLU A 28 -4.41 26.84 19.01
C GLU A 28 -3.10 26.53 19.75
N LEU A 29 -3.03 25.40 20.46
CA LEU A 29 -1.81 24.95 21.16
C LEU A 29 -0.64 24.68 20.22
N SER A 30 -0.92 24.21 18.99
CA SER A 30 0.10 23.97 17.98
C SER A 30 0.48 25.22 17.18
N GLY A 31 -0.17 26.36 17.42
CA GLY A 31 0.02 27.58 16.63
C GLY A 31 -0.46 27.48 15.18
N ALA A 32 -1.44 26.61 14.89
CA ALA A 32 -1.97 26.37 13.56
C ALA A 32 -3.46 26.73 13.45
N THR A 33 -3.95 26.97 12.24
CA THR A 33 -5.40 27.03 12.01
C THR A 33 -6.02 25.63 12.12
N ILE A 34 -7.33 25.54 12.40
CA ILE A 34 -8.07 24.27 12.43
C ILE A 34 -7.84 23.46 11.15
N SER A 35 -7.91 24.10 9.99
CA SER A 35 -7.73 23.44 8.69
C SER A 35 -6.33 22.84 8.54
N GLN A 36 -5.28 23.59 8.91
CA GLN A 36 -3.90 23.10 8.87
C GLN A 36 -3.73 21.92 9.82
N PHE A 37 -4.21 22.05 11.06
CA PHE A 37 -4.12 20.97 12.06
C PHE A 37 -4.80 19.68 11.58
N ILE A 38 -5.99 19.77 10.99
CA ILE A 38 -6.72 18.61 10.46
C ILE A 38 -5.94 17.95 9.32
N VAL A 39 -5.41 18.74 8.39
CA VAL A 39 -4.62 18.21 7.26
C VAL A 39 -3.36 17.52 7.78
N ASP A 40 -2.62 18.17 8.68
CA ASP A 40 -1.38 17.64 9.24
C ASP A 40 -1.62 16.36 10.03
N ALA A 41 -2.68 16.32 10.85
CA ALA A 41 -3.07 15.12 11.59
C ALA A 41 -3.46 13.98 10.65
N ALA A 42 -4.23 14.26 9.60
CA ALA A 42 -4.64 13.27 8.60
C ALA A 42 -3.45 12.70 7.84
N VAL A 43 -2.53 13.56 7.38
CA VAL A 43 -1.30 13.16 6.69
C VAL A 43 -0.40 12.33 7.60
N THR A 44 -0.21 12.77 8.84
CA THR A 44 0.60 12.05 9.84
C THR A 44 0.04 10.64 10.07
N LYS A 45 -1.29 10.52 10.23
CA LYS A 45 -1.93 9.22 10.44
C LYS A 45 -1.86 8.34 9.21
N ALA A 46 -2.05 8.92 8.02
CA ALA A 46 -1.96 8.20 6.75
C ALA A 46 -0.55 7.64 6.53
N ASN A 47 0.49 8.46 6.70
CA ASN A 47 1.89 8.03 6.56
C ASN A 47 2.23 6.92 7.55
N ALA A 48 1.87 7.07 8.82
CA ALA A 48 2.11 6.03 9.82
C ALA A 48 1.45 4.69 9.46
N LEU A 49 0.24 4.72 8.88
CA LEU A 49 -0.44 3.51 8.43
C LEU A 49 0.22 2.89 7.20
N ILE A 50 0.58 3.69 6.21
CA ILE A 50 1.26 3.25 4.99
C ILE A 50 2.62 2.62 5.35
N ASP A 51 3.40 3.29 6.19
CA ASP A 51 4.70 2.81 6.65
C ASP A 51 4.56 1.51 7.42
N SER A 52 3.53 1.38 8.26
CA SER A 52 3.25 0.15 9.00
C SER A 52 2.85 -1.01 8.09
N MET A 53 2.24 -0.76 6.93
CA MET A 53 1.89 -1.81 5.96
C MET A 53 3.08 -2.20 5.08
N ASN A 54 3.96 -1.24 4.80
CA ASN A 54 5.11 -1.46 3.91
C ASN A 54 6.38 -1.93 4.64
N SER A 55 6.39 -1.91 5.98
CA SER A 55 7.53 -2.36 6.78
C SER A 55 7.29 -3.73 7.40
N ILE A 56 8.26 -4.62 7.25
CA ILE A 56 8.31 -5.88 8.00
C ILE A 56 9.19 -5.65 9.23
N LYS A 57 8.58 -5.63 10.42
CA LYS A 57 9.32 -5.58 11.68
C LYS A 57 9.83 -6.98 12.01
N LEU A 58 11.14 -7.14 12.04
CA LEU A 58 11.80 -8.41 12.37
C LEU A 58 12.42 -8.32 13.76
N SER A 59 12.32 -9.42 14.52
CA SER A 59 13.22 -9.64 15.66
C SER A 59 14.65 -9.85 15.15
N LEU A 60 15.65 -9.73 16.03
CA LEU A 60 17.04 -10.02 15.65
C LEU A 60 17.19 -11.45 15.09
N GLN A 61 16.53 -12.42 15.71
CA GLN A 61 16.53 -13.81 15.24
C GLN A 61 15.92 -13.94 13.84
N SER A 62 14.79 -13.26 13.59
CA SER A 62 14.13 -13.28 12.28
C SER A 62 14.94 -12.55 11.22
N ALA A 63 15.63 -11.47 11.59
CA ALA A 63 16.53 -10.75 10.70
C ALA A 63 17.72 -11.63 10.29
N ASN A 64 18.36 -12.32 11.24
CA ASN A 64 19.44 -13.27 10.93
C ASN A 64 18.95 -14.39 10.00
N ALA A 65 17.80 -15.00 10.28
CA ALA A 65 17.22 -16.03 9.41
C ALA A 65 16.90 -15.50 8.00
N LEU A 66 16.48 -14.24 7.88
CA LEU A 66 16.29 -13.60 6.58
C LEU A 66 17.62 -13.37 5.86
N PHE A 67 18.64 -12.84 6.54
CA PHE A 67 19.97 -12.64 5.95
C PHE A 67 20.59 -13.97 5.49
N ASP A 68 20.52 -15.00 6.33
CA ASP A 68 20.99 -16.34 5.97
C ASP A 68 20.28 -16.87 4.72
N ALA A 69 18.96 -16.67 4.60
CA ALA A 69 18.20 -17.08 3.43
C ALA A 69 18.50 -16.24 2.16
N LEU A 70 18.94 -14.99 2.31
CA LEU A 70 19.36 -14.13 1.20
C LEU A 70 20.78 -14.48 0.71
N GLU A 71 21.70 -14.73 1.63
CA GLU A 71 23.09 -15.11 1.32
C GLU A 71 23.18 -16.56 0.85
N ASN A 72 22.40 -17.45 1.45
CA ASN A 72 22.38 -18.88 1.17
C ASN A 72 20.95 -19.32 0.81
N PRO A 73 20.46 -19.00 -0.40
CA PRO A 73 19.10 -19.31 -0.80
C PRO A 73 18.85 -20.83 -0.77
N PRO A 74 17.86 -21.31 0.00
CA PRO A 74 17.58 -22.73 0.08
C PRO A 74 16.97 -23.26 -1.22
N ALA A 75 17.19 -24.55 -1.51
CA ALA A 75 16.56 -25.18 -2.65
C ALA A 75 15.02 -25.18 -2.49
N PRO A 76 14.27 -24.95 -3.59
CA PRO A 76 12.81 -24.96 -3.54
C PRO A 76 12.29 -26.35 -3.16
N ASN A 77 11.31 -26.40 -2.25
CA ASN A 77 10.70 -27.66 -1.85
C ASN A 77 9.74 -28.20 -2.93
N SER A 78 9.37 -29.49 -2.81
CA SER A 78 8.50 -30.17 -3.77
C SER A 78 7.13 -29.50 -3.92
N SER A 79 6.58 -28.96 -2.83
CA SER A 79 5.30 -28.23 -2.85
C SER A 79 5.39 -26.93 -3.64
N LEU A 80 6.50 -26.18 -3.52
CA LEU A 80 6.74 -24.94 -4.26
C LEU A 80 6.94 -25.22 -5.75
N LEU A 81 7.68 -26.27 -6.10
CA LEU A 81 7.85 -26.72 -7.49
C LEU A 81 6.50 -27.09 -8.12
N ALA A 82 5.69 -27.92 -7.45
CA ALA A 82 4.37 -28.29 -7.94
C ALA A 82 3.42 -27.09 -8.10
N ALA A 83 3.53 -26.08 -7.22
CA ALA A 83 2.78 -24.83 -7.33
C ALA A 83 3.23 -23.99 -8.53
N ALA A 84 4.54 -23.88 -8.78
CA ALA A 84 5.09 -23.19 -9.94
C ALA A 84 4.63 -23.85 -11.25
N ASP A 85 4.65 -25.18 -11.35
CA ASP A 85 4.20 -25.91 -12.54
C ASP A 85 2.69 -25.76 -12.78
N ARG A 86 1.88 -25.73 -11.71
CA ARG A 86 0.45 -25.44 -11.82
C ARG A 86 0.22 -24.01 -12.33
N TYR A 87 1.01 -23.05 -11.89
CA TYR A 87 0.90 -21.66 -12.34
C TYR A 87 1.27 -21.52 -13.83
N LYS A 88 2.39 -22.12 -14.27
CA LYS A 88 2.82 -22.14 -15.68
C LYS A 88 1.73 -22.70 -16.59
N ARG A 89 1.19 -23.87 -16.26
CA ARG A 89 0.10 -24.50 -17.02
C ARG A 89 -1.15 -23.62 -17.10
N LYS A 90 -1.53 -22.95 -16.01
CA LYS A 90 -2.67 -22.01 -16.03
C LYS A 90 -2.41 -20.83 -16.97
N ARG A 91 -1.18 -20.28 -16.98
CA ARG A 91 -0.80 -19.16 -17.84
C ARG A 91 -0.81 -19.57 -19.32
N GLU A 92 -0.21 -20.70 -19.65
CA GLU A 92 -0.22 -21.28 -21.01
C GLU A 92 -1.64 -21.55 -21.49
N ASN A 93 -2.50 -22.12 -20.64
CA ASN A 93 -3.90 -22.33 -20.97
C ASN A 93 -4.67 -21.02 -21.22
N TYR A 94 -4.33 -19.94 -20.51
CA TYR A 94 -4.94 -18.62 -20.72
C TYR A 94 -4.48 -18.00 -22.05
N GLU A 95 -3.17 -18.06 -22.34
CA GLU A 95 -2.60 -17.59 -23.61
C GLU A 95 -3.19 -18.33 -24.81
N ASN A 96 -3.28 -19.68 -24.73
CA ASN A 96 -3.88 -20.50 -25.78
C ASN A 96 -5.36 -20.20 -26.02
N ARG A 97 -6.12 -19.85 -24.97
CA ARG A 97 -7.53 -19.43 -25.08
C ARG A 97 -7.70 -18.07 -25.75
N ILE A 98 -6.76 -17.13 -25.56
CA ILE A 98 -6.81 -15.81 -26.21
C ILE A 98 -6.47 -15.93 -27.70
N ILE A 99 -5.49 -16.77 -28.05
CA ILE A 99 -5.06 -16.96 -29.43
C ILE A 99 -6.12 -17.75 -30.22
N GLY A 100 -6.75 -18.76 -29.59
CA GLY A 100 -7.82 -19.56 -30.20
C GLY A 100 -9.13 -18.81 -30.46
N GLN A 101 -9.37 -17.65 -29.83
CA GLN A 101 -10.56 -16.81 -30.09
C GLN A 101 -10.38 -15.79 -31.23
N ARG A 102 -9.17 -15.62 -31.77
CA ARG A 102 -8.90 -14.67 -32.88
C ARG A 102 -9.05 -15.29 -34.28
N HIS A 103 -9.38 -16.57 -34.39
CA HIS A 103 -9.56 -17.29 -35.66
C HIS A 103 -10.96 -17.91 -35.81
N SER A 104 -12.01 -17.10 -35.66
CA SER A 104 -13.30 -17.41 -36.27
C SER A 104 -13.47 -16.52 -37.52
N PRO A 105 -13.30 -17.06 -38.74
CA PRO A 105 -13.78 -16.38 -39.92
C PRO A 105 -15.31 -16.55 -40.02
N THR A 106 -15.99 -15.45 -40.34
CA THR A 106 -17.33 -15.42 -40.92
C THR A 106 -17.44 -16.26 -42.18
#